data_AF-A0A919V5S7-F1
#
_entry.id   AF-A0A919V5S7-F1
#
_cell.length_a   1.000
_cell.length_b   1.000
_cell.length_c   1.000
_cell.angle_alpha   90.00
_cell.angle_beta   90.00
_cell.angle_gamma   90.00
#
_symmetry.space_group_name_H-M   'P 1'
#
loop_
_entity.id
_entity.type
_entity.pdbx_description
1 polymer ?
#
loop_
_entity_poly.entity_id
_entity_poly.type
_entity_poly.pdbx_seq_one_letter_code
_entity_poly.pdbx_strand_id
1 'polypeptide(L)'
;MSHLRFQTRKLSVAPRNVPDVNRTDRLYALVEELRAISPRCRSARELAVRFEVSKRTIERDIAALQASGVPIYAEPGRRGGYSLDKTMSLPPLNFTPAEAVAIAVALGRAGGQPFARHARSALRKVVAAMPAPDGQRARELAARVRLLDPEPQAGPARDPAPPDTVARAIDDALLRRQVLRIGYSDRKGEVTSRDIEPAVFIGGVGGFWYLVGWCRLRDDVRVFRLDRIAAAEPTGERCPERPPERFVTDLPDVIVRNPQLD
;
A
#
# COMPACT_ATOMS: atom_id res chain seq x y z
N MET A 1 49.08 23.50 -62.80
CA MET A 1 48.59 24.02 -61.50
C MET A 1 47.31 23.29 -61.17
N SER A 2 47.33 22.54 -60.07
CA SER A 2 46.52 21.34 -59.84
C SER A 2 45.18 21.63 -59.18
N HIS A 3 44.11 21.02 -59.70
CA HIS A 3 42.78 20.98 -59.09
C HIS A 3 42.76 19.96 -57.93
N LEU A 4 42.60 20.43 -56.69
CA LEU A 4 42.32 19.57 -55.53
C LEU A 4 40.81 19.28 -55.44
N ARG A 5 40.42 18.01 -55.60
CA ARG A 5 39.08 17.49 -55.28
C ARG A 5 39.00 17.21 -53.77
N PHE A 6 38.05 17.81 -53.07
CA PHE A 6 37.70 17.44 -51.70
C PHE A 6 36.80 16.19 -51.73
N GLN A 7 37.33 15.04 -51.30
CA GLN A 7 36.57 13.83 -50.99
C GLN A 7 35.97 13.96 -49.58
N THR A 8 34.65 14.07 -49.48
CA THR A 8 33.91 13.89 -48.22
C THR A 8 33.91 12.42 -47.84
N ARG A 9 34.77 12.04 -46.88
CA ARG A 9 34.72 10.72 -46.23
C ARG A 9 33.41 10.60 -45.45
N LYS A 10 32.52 9.70 -45.88
CA LYS A 10 31.42 9.20 -45.05
C LYS A 10 32.03 8.41 -43.88
N LEU A 11 31.96 8.96 -42.67
CA LEU A 11 32.18 8.21 -41.44
C LEU A 11 31.00 7.25 -41.25
N SER A 12 31.20 5.99 -41.64
CA SER A 12 30.30 4.89 -41.29
C SER A 12 30.49 4.63 -39.79
N VAL A 13 29.55 5.10 -38.98
CA VAL A 13 29.47 4.73 -37.56
C VAL A 13 28.91 3.32 -37.52
N ALA A 14 29.79 2.34 -37.23
CA ALA A 14 29.38 0.98 -36.95
C ALA A 14 28.36 0.97 -35.79
N PRO A 15 27.33 0.10 -35.84
CA PRO A 15 26.40 -0.02 -34.72
C PRO A 15 27.18 -0.42 -33.47
N ARG A 16 27.07 0.40 -32.43
CA ARG A 16 27.56 0.06 -31.09
C ARG A 16 26.78 -1.16 -30.63
N ASN A 17 27.47 -2.28 -30.50
CA ASN A 17 26.91 -3.52 -29.97
C ASN A 17 26.62 -3.28 -28.48
N VAL A 18 25.38 -2.91 -28.15
CA VAL A 18 24.89 -2.83 -26.77
C VAL A 18 24.72 -4.27 -26.30
N PRO A 19 25.33 -4.68 -25.18
CA PRO A 19 25.18 -6.04 -24.67
C PRO A 19 23.69 -6.34 -24.45
N ASP A 20 23.28 -7.58 -24.75
CA ASP A 20 21.91 -8.08 -24.56
C ASP A 20 21.40 -7.65 -23.18
N VAL A 21 20.51 -6.65 -23.17
CA VAL A 21 20.01 -6.05 -21.93
C VAL A 21 19.27 -7.15 -21.21
N ASN A 22 19.82 -7.58 -20.06
CA ASN A 22 19.20 -8.56 -19.19
C ASN A 22 17.74 -8.14 -18.99
N ARG A 23 16.81 -9.08 -19.15
CA ARG A 23 15.37 -8.81 -19.06
C ARG A 23 15.03 -8.00 -17.81
N THR A 24 15.68 -8.26 -16.68
CA THR A 24 15.48 -7.50 -15.44
C THR A 24 15.81 -6.01 -15.59
N ASP A 25 16.93 -5.67 -16.22
CA ASP A 25 17.34 -4.28 -16.46
C ASP A 25 16.38 -3.57 -17.41
N ARG A 26 15.90 -4.29 -18.43
CA ARG A 26 14.89 -3.75 -19.36
C ARG A 26 13.55 -3.51 -18.68
N LEU A 27 13.11 -4.41 -17.79
CA LEU A 27 11.88 -4.23 -17.01
C LEU A 27 11.97 -3.00 -16.11
N TYR A 28 13.10 -2.80 -15.42
CA TYR A 28 13.33 -1.61 -14.61
C TYR A 28 13.31 -0.34 -15.45
N ALA A 29 14.06 -0.32 -16.56
CA ALA A 29 14.14 0.83 -17.44
C ALA A 29 12.78 1.17 -18.11
N LEU A 30 11.94 0.17 -18.40
CA LEU A 30 10.56 0.37 -18.87
C LEU A 30 9.71 1.12 -17.84
N VAL A 31 9.80 0.76 -16.56
CA VAL A 31 9.06 1.42 -15.49
C VAL A 31 9.50 2.88 -15.35
N GLU A 32 10.80 3.14 -15.34
CA GLU A 32 11.34 4.50 -15.22
C GLU A 32 10.99 5.38 -16.44
N GLU A 33 11.03 4.81 -17.65
CA GLU A 33 10.60 5.51 -18.86
C GLU A 33 9.13 5.95 -18.77
N LEU A 34 8.23 5.03 -18.40
CA LEU A 34 6.80 5.33 -18.27
C LEU A 34 6.51 6.30 -17.12
N ARG A 35 7.27 6.21 -16.02
CA ARG A 35 7.19 7.16 -14.89
C ARG A 35 7.61 8.57 -15.29
N ALA A 36 8.69 8.71 -16.05
CA ALA A 36 9.22 10.00 -16.48
C ALA A 36 8.25 10.76 -17.39
N ILE A 37 7.54 10.06 -18.28
CA ILE A 37 6.63 10.68 -19.25
C ILE A 37 5.19 10.84 -18.72
N SER A 38 4.81 10.10 -17.68
CA SER A 38 3.45 10.13 -17.12
C SER A 38 3.01 11.55 -16.73
N PRO A 39 1.78 11.99 -17.07
CA PRO A 39 0.63 11.16 -17.51
C PRO A 39 0.59 10.87 -19.01
N ARG A 40 1.61 11.25 -19.79
CA ARG A 40 1.63 10.94 -21.23
C ARG A 40 1.86 9.44 -21.44
N CYS A 41 1.36 8.95 -22.57
CA CYS A 41 1.53 7.57 -23.00
C CYS A 41 2.67 7.43 -24.00
N ARG A 42 3.29 6.24 -24.04
CA ARG A 42 4.19 5.83 -25.13
C ARG A 42 3.73 4.50 -25.70
N SER A 43 3.66 4.42 -27.03
CA SER A 43 3.19 3.22 -27.72
C SER A 43 4.18 2.06 -27.58
N ALA A 44 3.68 0.83 -27.70
CA ALA A 44 4.51 -0.37 -27.73
C ALA A 44 5.59 -0.32 -28.82
N ARG A 45 5.31 0.33 -29.96
CA ARG A 45 6.24 0.47 -31.08
C ARG A 45 7.38 1.43 -30.73
N GLU A 46 7.08 2.55 -30.08
CA GLU A 46 8.12 3.51 -29.65
C GLU A 46 9.01 2.93 -28.56
N LEU A 47 8.42 2.19 -27.62
CA LEU A 47 9.18 1.45 -26.61
C LEU A 47 10.08 0.38 -27.26
N ALA A 48 9.56 -0.35 -28.24
CA ALA A 48 10.31 -1.37 -28.97
C ALA A 48 11.55 -0.79 -29.66
N VAL A 49 11.41 0.37 -30.32
CA VAL A 49 12.54 1.09 -30.92
C VAL A 49 13.53 1.57 -29.85
N ARG A 50 13.04 2.14 -28.75
CA ARG A 50 13.90 2.69 -27.68
C ARG A 50 14.71 1.62 -26.95
N PHE A 51 14.12 0.46 -26.71
CA PHE A 51 14.76 -0.66 -26.01
C PHE A 51 15.36 -1.70 -26.96
N GLU A 52 15.37 -1.43 -28.27
CA GLU A 52 15.93 -2.30 -29.32
C GLU A 52 15.40 -3.74 -29.28
N VAL A 53 14.12 -3.91 -28.95
CA VAL A 53 13.43 -5.21 -28.88
C VAL A 53 12.18 -5.24 -29.74
N SER A 54 11.60 -6.43 -29.96
CA SER A 54 10.35 -6.54 -30.69
C SER A 54 9.17 -5.93 -29.92
N LYS A 55 8.13 -5.46 -30.65
CA LYS A 55 6.86 -5.03 -30.06
C LYS A 55 6.25 -6.10 -29.15
N ARG A 56 6.33 -7.37 -29.58
CA ARG A 56 5.85 -8.53 -28.79
C ARG A 56 6.61 -8.68 -27.47
N THR A 57 7.91 -8.38 -27.45
CA THR A 57 8.72 -8.38 -26.23
C THR A 57 8.24 -7.31 -25.27
N ILE A 58 8.02 -6.07 -25.75
CA ILE A 58 7.46 -4.98 -24.93
C ILE A 58 6.09 -5.37 -24.37
N GLU A 59 5.18 -5.87 -25.20
CA GLU A 59 3.84 -6.27 -24.75
C GLU A 59 3.90 -7.36 -23.67
N ARG A 60 4.80 -8.35 -23.83
CA ARG A 60 5.05 -9.38 -22.81
C ARG A 60 5.64 -8.81 -21.53
N ASP A 61 6.57 -7.88 -21.63
CA ASP A 61 7.24 -7.27 -20.49
C ASP A 61 6.29 -6.34 -19.73
N ILE A 62 5.45 -5.56 -20.42
CA ILE A 62 4.36 -4.76 -19.83
C ILE A 62 3.35 -5.68 -19.13
N ALA A 63 2.91 -6.77 -19.77
CA ALA A 63 1.99 -7.72 -19.15
C ALA A 63 2.60 -8.35 -17.87
N ALA A 64 3.90 -8.64 -17.87
CA ALA A 64 4.60 -9.14 -16.70
C ALA A 64 4.68 -8.11 -15.57
N LEU A 65 4.90 -6.83 -15.89
CA LEU A 65 4.91 -5.72 -14.93
C LEU A 65 3.51 -5.47 -14.35
N GLN A 66 2.46 -5.54 -15.16
CA GLN A 66 1.08 -5.44 -14.68
C GLN A 66 0.74 -6.61 -13.75
N ALA A 67 1.12 -7.83 -14.11
CA ALA A 67 0.91 -9.01 -13.28
C ALA A 67 1.69 -8.96 -11.95
N SER A 68 2.82 -8.25 -11.90
CA SER A 68 3.58 -8.01 -10.66
C SER A 68 3.07 -6.81 -9.86
N GLY A 69 2.00 -6.14 -10.31
CA GLY A 69 1.34 -5.06 -9.59
C GLY A 69 1.89 -3.66 -9.88
N VAL A 70 2.72 -3.49 -10.93
CA VAL A 70 3.09 -2.15 -11.40
C VAL A 70 1.86 -1.52 -12.07
N PRO A 71 1.43 -0.31 -11.66
CA PRO A 71 0.17 0.28 -12.11
C PRO A 71 0.32 0.92 -13.51
N ILE A 72 0.59 0.09 -14.52
CA ILE A 72 0.65 0.49 -15.91
C ILE A 72 -0.75 0.32 -16.51
N TYR A 73 -1.31 1.38 -17.08
CA TYR A 73 -2.55 1.30 -17.85
C TYR A 73 -2.25 1.50 -19.34
N ALA A 74 -3.16 0.98 -20.17
CA ALA A 74 -3.11 1.17 -21.62
C ALA A 74 -4.23 2.12 -22.03
N GLU A 75 -3.87 3.20 -22.72
CA GLU A 75 -4.82 4.09 -23.35
C GLU A 75 -5.10 3.59 -24.78
N PRO A 76 -6.36 3.22 -25.13
CA PRO A 76 -6.68 2.71 -26.46
C PRO A 76 -6.71 3.82 -27.53
N GLY A 77 -6.54 3.43 -28.80
CA GLY A 77 -6.66 4.33 -29.96
C GLY A 77 -5.36 4.52 -30.76
N ARG A 78 -5.44 5.25 -31.89
CA ARG A 78 -4.31 5.43 -32.83
C ARG A 78 -3.10 6.18 -32.24
N ARG A 79 -3.31 7.00 -31.20
CA ARG A 79 -2.28 7.69 -30.42
C ARG A 79 -2.12 7.13 -29.00
N GLY A 80 -2.76 5.99 -28.74
CA GLY A 80 -2.74 5.31 -27.47
C GLY A 80 -1.39 4.66 -27.17
N GLY A 81 -1.20 4.23 -25.93
CA GLY A 81 0.04 3.63 -25.46
C GLY A 81 -0.04 3.25 -24.00
N TYR A 82 1.11 2.96 -23.41
CA TYR A 82 1.21 2.65 -22.00
C TYR A 82 1.61 3.90 -21.22
N SER A 83 1.05 4.07 -20.03
CA SER A 83 1.51 5.05 -19.05
C SER A 83 1.45 4.46 -17.65
N LEU A 84 2.24 5.02 -16.75
CA LEU A 84 2.25 4.63 -15.36
C LEU A 84 1.34 5.56 -14.57
N ASP A 85 0.41 5.00 -13.81
CA ASP A 85 -0.42 5.78 -12.91
C ASP A 85 0.41 6.25 -11.70
N LYS A 86 0.79 7.54 -11.72
CA LYS A 86 1.54 8.18 -10.63
C LYS A 86 0.77 8.18 -9.31
N THR A 87 -0.56 8.00 -9.32
CA THR A 87 -1.38 7.97 -8.10
C THR A 87 -1.25 6.65 -7.34
N MET A 88 -0.70 5.59 -7.95
CA MET A 88 -0.61 4.25 -7.36
C MET A 88 0.82 3.76 -7.08
N SER A 89 1.85 4.58 -7.33
CA SER A 89 3.26 4.22 -7.10
C SER A 89 4.02 5.36 -6.44
N LEU A 90 4.66 5.08 -5.29
CA LEU A 90 5.63 6.01 -4.71
C LEU A 90 6.84 6.12 -5.66
N PRO A 91 7.37 7.33 -5.89
CA PRO A 91 8.65 7.49 -6.57
C PRO A 91 9.77 6.76 -5.80
N PRO A 92 10.95 6.53 -6.40
CA PRO A 92 12.08 5.98 -5.66
C PRO A 92 12.40 6.89 -4.47
N LEU A 93 12.28 6.34 -3.26
CA LEU A 93 12.58 7.03 -2.01
C LEU A 93 13.91 6.53 -1.49
N ASN A 94 14.79 7.45 -1.11
CA ASN A 94 16.03 7.12 -0.41
C ASN A 94 15.76 7.16 1.09
N PHE A 95 15.86 6.02 1.76
CA PHE A 95 15.81 5.94 3.21
C PHE A 95 17.22 5.70 3.75
N THR A 96 17.59 6.46 4.77
CA THR A 96 18.77 6.18 5.58
C THR A 96 18.50 5.01 6.53
N PRO A 97 19.55 4.29 7.00
CA PRO A 97 19.38 3.27 8.03
C PRO A 97 18.68 3.78 9.30
N ALA A 98 18.94 5.03 9.70
CA ALA A 98 18.32 5.63 10.88
C ALA A 98 16.81 5.89 10.69
N GLU A 99 16.38 6.38 9.53
CA GLU A 99 14.96 6.57 9.21
C GLU A 99 14.21 5.24 9.17
N ALA A 100 14.82 4.20 8.58
CA ALA A 100 14.22 2.87 8.57
C ALA A 100 14.02 2.31 9.99
N VAL A 101 14.98 2.54 10.90
CA VAL A 101 14.83 2.17 12.31
C VAL A 101 13.77 3.02 13.01
N ALA A 102 13.72 4.33 12.76
CA ALA A 102 12.69 5.20 13.33
C ALA A 102 11.28 4.74 12.94
N ILE A 103 11.08 4.41 11.65
CA ILE A 103 9.84 3.82 11.14
C ILE A 103 9.57 2.47 11.81
N ALA A 104 10.58 1.59 11.93
CA ALA A 104 10.44 0.30 12.60
C ALA A 104 10.02 0.44 14.06
N VAL A 105 10.56 1.42 14.79
CA VAL A 105 10.21 1.71 16.19
C VAL A 105 8.80 2.26 16.32
N ALA A 106 8.40 3.17 15.43
CA ALA A 106 7.05 3.73 15.42
C ALA A 106 6.01 2.65 15.12
N LEU A 107 6.27 1.81 14.10
CA LEU A 107 5.37 0.73 13.69
C LEU A 107 5.43 -0.49 14.62
N GLY A 108 6.54 -0.72 15.32
CA GLY A 108 6.69 -1.78 16.31
C GLY A 108 5.78 -1.59 17.53
N ARG A 109 5.38 -0.34 17.80
CA ARG A 109 4.38 0.00 18.81
C ARG A 109 2.92 -0.19 18.34
N ALA A 110 2.71 -0.59 17.09
CA ALA A 110 1.37 -0.80 16.53
C ALA A 110 0.78 -2.20 16.77
N GLY A 111 1.28 -2.95 17.76
CA GLY A 111 0.63 -4.19 18.19
C GLY A 111 -0.82 -3.93 18.62
N GLY A 112 -1.77 -4.82 18.28
CA GLY A 112 -3.20 -4.66 18.60
C GLY A 112 -4.01 -3.75 17.68
N GLN A 113 -3.35 -2.88 16.91
CA GLN A 113 -4.03 -1.91 16.05
C GLN A 113 -4.62 -2.58 14.79
N PRO A 114 -5.79 -2.15 14.28
CA PRO A 114 -6.43 -2.76 13.10
C PRO A 114 -5.53 -2.76 11.85
N PHE A 115 -4.62 -1.80 11.75
CA PHE A 115 -3.66 -1.65 10.64
C PHE A 115 -2.28 -2.28 10.91
N ALA A 116 -2.12 -3.08 11.97
CA ALA A 116 -0.83 -3.70 12.31
C ALA A 116 -0.22 -4.53 11.15
N ARG A 117 -1.06 -5.20 10.35
CA ARG A 117 -0.59 -5.95 9.17
C ARG A 117 -0.11 -5.03 8.04
N HIS A 118 -0.76 -3.89 7.86
CA HIS A 118 -0.37 -2.88 6.88
C HIS A 118 0.94 -2.21 7.30
N ALA A 119 1.09 -1.89 8.60
CA ALA A 119 2.35 -1.44 9.19
C ALA A 119 3.50 -2.42 8.92
N ARG A 120 3.31 -3.72 9.20
CA ARG A 120 4.32 -4.76 8.90
C ARG A 120 4.64 -4.84 7.40
N SER A 121 3.62 -4.75 6.53
CA SER A 121 3.82 -4.76 5.08
C SER A 121 4.61 -3.54 4.61
N ALA A 122 4.26 -2.35 5.09
CA ALA A 122 4.93 -1.10 4.76
C ALA A 122 6.41 -1.14 5.17
N LEU A 123 6.72 -1.57 6.40
CA LEU A 123 8.10 -1.69 6.87
C LEU A 123 8.92 -2.66 6.01
N ARG A 124 8.34 -3.81 5.61
CA ARG A 124 9.01 -4.75 4.70
C ARG A 124 9.33 -4.10 3.36
N LYS A 125 8.41 -3.30 2.80
CA LYS A 125 8.63 -2.58 1.54
C LYS A 125 9.73 -1.53 1.68
N VAL A 126 9.75 -0.79 2.79
CA VAL A 126 10.81 0.20 3.08
C VAL A 126 12.17 -0.48 3.12
N VAL A 127 12.33 -1.55 3.92
CA VAL A 127 13.61 -2.26 4.04
C VAL A 127 14.02 -2.94 2.73
N ALA A 128 13.07 -3.44 1.94
CA ALA A 128 13.34 -4.06 0.64
C ALA A 128 13.74 -3.06 -0.46
N ALA A 129 13.31 -1.80 -0.34
CA ALA A 129 13.66 -0.73 -1.27
C ALA A 129 15.06 -0.15 -1.00
N MET A 130 15.66 -0.44 0.15
CA MET A 130 16.99 0.06 0.51
C MET A 130 18.10 -0.75 -0.18
N PRO A 131 19.24 -0.11 -0.54
CA PRO A 131 20.45 -0.83 -0.94
C PRO A 131 20.85 -1.86 0.12
N ALA A 132 21.36 -3.03 -0.32
CA ALA A 132 21.68 -4.15 0.60
C ALA A 132 22.60 -3.75 1.78
N PRO A 133 23.65 -2.92 1.61
CA PRO A 133 24.48 -2.46 2.74
C PRO A 133 23.70 -1.64 3.77
N ASP A 134 22.80 -0.77 3.31
CA ASP A 134 22.02 0.11 4.19
C ASP A 134 20.89 -0.65 4.88
N GLY A 135 20.26 -1.61 4.18
CA GLY A 135 19.32 -2.54 4.80
C GLY A 135 19.97 -3.39 5.89
N GLN A 136 21.22 -3.82 5.71
CA GLN A 136 21.98 -4.55 6.73
C GLN A 136 22.30 -3.65 7.94
N ARG A 137 22.80 -2.45 7.71
CA ARG A 137 23.02 -1.45 8.77
C ARG A 137 21.75 -1.14 9.55
N ALA A 138 20.62 -1.01 8.87
CA ALA A 138 19.32 -0.78 9.52
C ALA A 138 18.96 -1.92 10.47
N ARG A 139 19.18 -3.19 10.08
CA ARG A 139 18.96 -4.35 10.95
C ARG A 139 19.88 -4.34 12.17
N GLU A 140 21.15 -3.99 11.98
CA GLU A 140 22.13 -3.89 13.06
C GLU A 140 21.77 -2.79 14.07
N LEU A 141 21.32 -1.62 13.60
CA LEU A 141 20.84 -0.55 14.47
C LEU A 141 19.54 -0.97 15.18
N ALA A 142 18.58 -1.57 14.47
CA ALA A 142 17.34 -2.05 15.06
C ALA A 142 17.59 -3.09 16.16
N ALA A 143 18.59 -3.97 15.98
CA ALA A 143 19.00 -4.95 16.98
C ALA A 143 19.56 -4.35 18.28
N ARG A 144 19.82 -3.04 18.33
CA ARG A 144 20.20 -2.29 19.55
C ARG A 144 19.02 -1.63 20.24
N VAL A 145 17.85 -1.60 19.60
CA VAL A 145 16.63 -1.05 20.19
C VAL A 145 15.92 -2.15 20.98
N ARG A 146 15.52 -1.83 22.21
CA ARG A 146 14.64 -2.67 23.03
C ARG A 146 13.39 -1.86 23.33
N LEU A 147 12.24 -2.43 23.00
CA LEU A 147 10.96 -1.87 23.36
C LEU A 147 10.50 -2.60 24.62
N LEU A 148 10.18 -1.83 25.66
CA LEU A 148 9.48 -2.36 26.82
C LEU A 148 8.01 -2.41 26.45
N ASP A 149 7.47 -3.62 26.39
CA ASP A 149 6.03 -3.79 26.41
C ASP A 149 5.53 -3.40 27.80
N PRO A 150 4.41 -2.68 27.91
CA PRO A 150 3.84 -2.39 29.21
C PRO A 150 3.51 -3.69 29.95
N GLU A 151 3.96 -3.77 31.21
CA GLU A 151 3.70 -4.87 32.14
C GLU A 151 2.24 -5.36 32.09
N PRO A 152 1.98 -6.69 32.03
CA PRO A 152 0.63 -7.27 31.97
C PRO A 152 -0.20 -7.16 33.26
N GLN A 153 0.11 -6.23 34.17
CA GLN A 153 -0.51 -6.17 35.49
C GLN A 153 -1.67 -5.17 35.53
N ALA A 154 -2.86 -5.68 35.18
CA ALA A 154 -4.22 -5.33 35.66
C ALA A 154 -5.29 -5.41 34.54
N GLY A 155 -5.55 -6.60 33.98
CA GLY A 155 -6.70 -6.84 33.09
C GLY A 155 -6.38 -7.62 31.81
N PRO A 156 -7.40 -8.04 31.03
CA PRO A 156 -7.18 -8.75 29.77
C PRO A 156 -6.30 -7.90 28.85
N ALA A 157 -5.38 -8.58 28.15
CA ALA A 157 -4.27 -8.02 27.37
C ALA A 157 -4.50 -6.59 26.85
N ARG A 158 -3.51 -5.71 27.02
CA ARG A 158 -3.58 -4.28 26.70
C ARG A 158 -3.81 -3.95 25.21
N ASP A 159 -3.90 -4.96 24.36
CA ASP A 159 -4.13 -4.83 22.92
C ASP A 159 -4.44 -6.22 22.28
N PRO A 160 -5.57 -6.89 22.59
CA PRO A 160 -5.89 -8.14 21.93
C PRO A 160 -6.31 -7.79 20.51
N ALA A 161 -5.42 -8.01 19.55
CA ALA A 161 -5.77 -7.87 18.15
C ALA A 161 -6.92 -8.84 17.83
N PRO A 162 -7.92 -8.43 17.03
CA PRO A 162 -8.87 -9.39 16.49
C PRO A 162 -8.10 -10.46 15.69
N PRO A 163 -8.66 -11.68 15.54
CA PRO A 163 -8.09 -12.69 14.68
C PRO A 163 -7.75 -12.11 13.29
N ASP A 164 -6.65 -12.54 12.68
CA ASP A 164 -6.21 -12.03 11.37
C ASP A 164 -7.30 -12.12 10.29
N THR A 165 -8.17 -13.13 10.37
CA THR A 165 -9.34 -13.30 9.49
C THR A 165 -10.35 -12.17 9.66
N VAL A 166 -10.66 -11.81 10.90
CA VAL A 166 -11.57 -10.72 11.26
C VAL A 166 -10.99 -9.37 10.81
N ALA A 167 -9.71 -9.12 11.08
CA ALA A 167 -9.04 -7.89 10.68
C ALA A 167 -9.08 -7.68 9.15
N ARG A 168 -8.88 -8.75 8.37
CA ARG A 168 -8.99 -8.71 6.90
C ARG A 168 -10.41 -8.40 6.43
N ALA A 169 -11.41 -9.07 7.02
CA ALA A 169 -12.81 -8.87 6.66
C ALA A 169 -13.25 -7.42 6.92
N ILE A 170 -12.85 -6.84 8.07
CA ILE A 170 -13.17 -5.44 8.40
C ILE A 170 -12.54 -4.49 7.38
N ASP A 171 -11.27 -4.68 7.04
CA ASP A 171 -10.57 -3.79 6.12
C ASP A 171 -11.09 -3.91 4.68
N ASP A 172 -11.41 -5.13 4.22
CA ASP A 172 -12.05 -5.33 2.92
C ASP A 172 -13.40 -4.62 2.86
N ALA A 173 -14.20 -4.71 3.93
CA ALA A 173 -15.48 -4.03 4.03
C ALA A 173 -15.35 -2.50 4.04
N LEU A 174 -14.37 -1.94 4.77
CA LEU A 174 -14.09 -0.50 4.77
C LEU A 174 -13.63 -0.02 3.38
N LEU A 175 -12.67 -0.71 2.76
CA LEU A 175 -12.14 -0.35 1.44
C LEU A 175 -13.23 -0.38 0.36
N ARG A 176 -14.10 -1.38 0.40
CA ARG A 176 -15.18 -1.57 -0.60
C ARG A 176 -16.48 -0.86 -0.24
N ARG A 177 -16.54 -0.22 0.93
CA ARG A 177 -17.76 0.34 1.55
C ARG A 177 -18.90 -0.68 1.55
N GLN A 178 -18.64 -1.83 2.15
CA GLN A 178 -19.59 -2.93 2.24
C GLN A 178 -20.10 -3.13 3.66
N VAL A 179 -21.35 -3.59 3.76
CA VAL A 179 -21.94 -4.03 5.02
C VAL A 179 -21.15 -5.24 5.51
N LEU A 180 -20.83 -5.23 6.80
CA LEU A 180 -20.06 -6.27 7.47
C LEU A 180 -20.97 -6.98 8.46
N ARG A 181 -21.10 -8.30 8.32
CA ARG A 181 -21.73 -9.12 9.35
C ARG A 181 -20.67 -9.52 10.38
N ILE A 182 -20.96 -9.28 11.65
CA ILE A 182 -20.06 -9.60 12.76
C ILE A 182 -20.73 -10.52 13.77
N GLY A 183 -19.96 -11.47 14.29
CA GLY A 183 -20.26 -12.18 15.54
C GLY A 183 -19.63 -11.41 16.70
N TYR A 184 -20.46 -10.74 17.50
CA TYR A 184 -20.01 -9.84 18.56
C TYR A 184 -20.42 -10.35 19.93
N SER A 185 -19.44 -10.51 20.83
CA SER A 185 -19.69 -10.79 22.24
C SER A 185 -19.77 -9.49 23.03
N ASP A 186 -20.91 -9.22 23.68
CA ASP A 186 -21.07 -8.01 24.48
C ASP A 186 -20.36 -8.10 25.84
N ARG A 187 -20.54 -7.10 26.72
CA ARG A 187 -19.89 -7.10 28.05
C ARG A 187 -20.39 -8.21 28.98
N LYS A 188 -21.59 -8.74 28.73
CA LYS A 188 -22.20 -9.84 29.49
C LYS A 188 -21.86 -11.21 28.91
N GLY A 189 -21.12 -11.26 27.80
CA GLY A 189 -20.74 -12.49 27.11
C GLY A 189 -21.74 -12.94 26.06
N GLU A 190 -22.87 -12.23 25.90
CA GLU A 190 -23.91 -12.60 24.93
C GLU A 190 -23.38 -12.41 23.51
N VAL A 191 -23.42 -13.49 22.73
CA VAL A 191 -22.98 -13.49 21.34
C VAL A 191 -24.15 -13.13 20.44
N THR A 192 -23.99 -12.06 19.68
CA THR A 192 -25.00 -11.60 18.72
C THR A 192 -24.41 -11.53 17.32
N SER A 193 -25.19 -11.94 16.32
CA SER A 193 -24.88 -11.67 14.92
C SER A 193 -25.45 -10.31 14.53
N ARG A 194 -24.64 -9.43 13.94
CA ARG A 194 -25.05 -8.06 13.57
C ARG A 194 -24.53 -7.67 12.21
N ASP A 195 -25.41 -7.10 11.40
CA ASP A 195 -25.03 -6.41 10.18
C ASP A 195 -24.75 -4.95 10.53
N ILE A 196 -23.50 -4.55 10.29
CA ILE A 196 -23.00 -3.22 10.59
C ILE A 196 -22.45 -2.56 9.34
N GLU A 197 -22.54 -1.24 9.31
CA GLU A 197 -21.94 -0.43 8.26
C GLU A 197 -20.70 0.25 8.83
N PRO A 198 -19.50 -0.33 8.62
CA PRO A 198 -18.28 0.13 9.26
C PRO A 198 -17.88 1.51 8.69
N ALA A 199 -17.49 2.44 9.57
CA ALA A 199 -17.18 3.81 9.19
C ALA A 199 -15.81 4.28 9.69
N VAL A 200 -15.56 4.20 11.01
CA VAL A 200 -14.40 4.85 11.64
C VAL A 200 -13.74 3.91 12.65
N PHE A 201 -12.41 3.90 12.69
CA PHE A 201 -11.66 3.31 13.80
C PHE A 201 -11.28 4.38 14.82
N ILE A 202 -11.42 4.04 16.10
CA ILE A 202 -11.02 4.90 17.22
C ILE A 202 -10.09 4.14 18.14
N GLY A 203 -8.91 4.71 18.39
CA GLY A 203 -8.02 4.26 19.45
C GLY A 203 -8.46 4.87 20.79
N GLY A 204 -8.72 4.03 21.79
CA GLY A 204 -9.19 4.45 23.10
C GLY A 204 -8.10 4.55 24.16
N VAL A 205 -8.46 5.15 25.30
CA VAL A 205 -7.62 5.15 26.52
C VAL A 205 -7.44 3.71 26.99
N GLY A 206 -6.19 3.31 27.25
CA GLY A 206 -5.85 1.97 27.72
C GLY A 206 -5.43 0.97 26.64
N GLY A 207 -5.36 1.37 25.36
CA GLY A 207 -4.81 0.57 24.25
C GLY A 207 -5.87 -0.03 23.32
N PHE A 208 -7.12 -0.18 23.77
CA PHE A 208 -8.15 -0.83 22.97
C PHE A 208 -8.55 -0.05 21.70
N TRP A 209 -8.85 -0.81 20.65
CA TRP A 209 -9.39 -0.30 19.40
C TRP A 209 -10.88 -0.58 19.25
N TYR A 210 -11.56 0.38 18.66
CA TYR A 210 -12.99 0.37 18.46
C TYR A 210 -13.32 0.63 16.99
N LEU A 211 -14.28 -0.13 16.47
CA LEU A 211 -14.91 0.10 15.18
C LEU A 211 -16.26 0.77 15.42
N VAL A 212 -16.45 1.96 14.87
CA VAL A 212 -17.72 2.67 14.88
C VAL A 212 -18.44 2.42 13.56
N GLY A 213 -19.73 2.15 13.64
CA GLY A 213 -20.57 1.94 12.48
C GLY A 213 -22.06 1.97 12.78
N TRP A 214 -22.86 2.01 11.72
CA TRP A 214 -24.32 1.93 11.83
C TRP A 214 -24.73 0.48 12.08
N CYS A 215 -25.40 0.19 13.19
CA CYS A 215 -25.89 -1.14 13.50
C CYS A 215 -27.32 -1.31 13.01
N ARG A 216 -27.55 -2.11 11.96
CA ARG A 216 -28.89 -2.29 11.37
C ARG A 216 -29.88 -2.95 12.31
N LEU A 217 -29.41 -3.81 13.22
CA LEU A 217 -30.25 -4.42 14.24
C LEU A 217 -30.79 -3.40 15.26
N ARG A 218 -30.05 -2.30 15.49
CA ARG A 218 -30.41 -1.28 16.48
C ARG A 218 -30.85 0.03 15.85
N ASP A 219 -30.76 0.12 14.53
CA ASP A 219 -31.03 1.31 13.72
C ASP A 219 -30.35 2.58 14.26
N ASP A 220 -29.08 2.44 14.65
CA ASP A 220 -28.34 3.50 15.34
C ASP A 220 -26.81 3.30 15.23
N VAL A 221 -26.05 4.36 15.49
CA VAL A 221 -24.59 4.34 15.58
C VAL A 221 -24.16 3.56 16.83
N ARG A 222 -23.21 2.63 16.65
CA ARG A 222 -22.67 1.83 17.75
C ARG A 222 -21.16 1.70 17.65
N VAL A 223 -20.56 1.56 18.83
CA VAL A 223 -19.12 1.38 19.00
C VAL A 223 -18.85 -0.08 19.37
N PHE A 224 -18.05 -0.76 18.57
CA PHE A 224 -17.71 -2.17 18.72
C PHE A 224 -16.23 -2.30 19.08
N ARG A 225 -15.94 -2.94 20.22
CA ARG A 225 -14.57 -3.28 20.60
C ARG A 225 -14.01 -4.36 19.68
N LEU A 226 -12.86 -4.11 19.03
CA LEU A 226 -12.31 -5.04 18.04
C LEU A 226 -11.97 -6.40 18.62
N ASP A 227 -11.44 -6.44 19.85
CA ASP A 227 -11.10 -7.68 20.55
C ASP A 227 -12.30 -8.59 20.85
N ARG A 228 -13.53 -8.05 20.76
CA ARG A 228 -14.78 -8.77 21.01
C ARG A 228 -15.50 -9.24 19.75
N ILE A 229 -14.93 -8.97 18.58
CA ILE A 229 -15.44 -9.48 17.31
C ILE A 229 -14.81 -10.86 17.07
N ALA A 230 -15.61 -11.91 17.29
CA ALA A 230 -15.16 -13.30 17.16
C ALA A 230 -15.13 -13.77 15.70
N ALA A 231 -16.01 -13.23 14.86
CA ALA A 231 -16.11 -13.53 13.44
C ALA A 231 -16.57 -12.30 12.67
N ALA A 232 -16.13 -12.16 11.42
CA ALA A 232 -16.56 -11.08 10.53
C ALA A 232 -16.55 -11.55 9.08
N GLU A 233 -17.59 -11.19 8.33
CA GLU A 233 -17.74 -11.49 6.90
C GLU A 233 -18.36 -10.29 6.15
N PRO A 234 -17.77 -9.82 5.03
CA PRO A 234 -18.43 -8.84 4.17
C PRO A 234 -19.65 -9.48 3.52
N THR A 235 -20.81 -8.81 3.56
CA THR A 235 -22.05 -9.37 3.01
C THR A 235 -22.16 -9.23 1.48
N GLY A 236 -21.27 -8.43 0.88
CA GLY A 236 -21.33 -8.05 -0.53
C GLY A 236 -22.23 -6.84 -0.82
N GLU A 237 -23.13 -6.49 0.10
CA GLU A 237 -23.99 -5.31 0.02
C GLU A 237 -23.17 -4.04 0.24
N ARG A 238 -23.42 -2.99 -0.54
CA ARG A 238 -22.76 -1.70 -0.38
C ARG A 238 -23.43 -0.89 0.74
N CYS A 239 -22.64 -0.25 1.59
CA CYS A 239 -23.14 0.70 2.59
C CYS A 239 -23.81 1.89 1.88
N PRO A 240 -25.04 2.28 2.28
CA PRO A 240 -25.60 3.56 1.89
C PRO A 240 -24.70 4.72 2.34
N GLU A 241 -24.68 5.80 1.56
CA GLU A 241 -23.89 6.98 1.91
C GLU A 241 -24.42 7.62 3.19
N ARG A 242 -23.55 7.70 4.19
CA ARG A 242 -23.79 8.42 5.45
C ARG A 242 -22.60 9.35 5.70
N PRO A 243 -22.83 10.63 6.04
CA PRO A 243 -21.76 11.56 6.37
C PRO A 243 -20.91 11.04 7.54
N PRO A 244 -19.56 11.09 7.48
CA PRO A 244 -18.67 10.64 8.54
C PRO A 244 -18.96 11.29 9.90
N GLU A 245 -19.43 12.54 9.90
CA GLU A 245 -19.72 13.34 11.09
C GLU A 245 -20.79 12.69 11.98
N ARG A 246 -21.72 11.93 11.38
CA ARG A 246 -22.74 11.18 12.13
C ARG A 246 -22.16 10.08 13.01
N PHE A 247 -20.95 9.61 12.72
CA PHE A 247 -20.28 8.55 13.46
C PHE A 247 -19.37 9.09 14.58
N VAL A 248 -19.28 10.41 14.76
CA VAL A 248 -18.35 11.07 15.69
C VAL A 248 -19.08 11.89 16.77
N THR A 249 -20.41 12.01 16.68
CA THR A 249 -21.21 12.93 17.51
C THR A 249 -21.43 12.54 18.97
N ASP A 250 -21.16 11.30 19.40
CA ASP A 250 -21.37 10.83 20.77
C ASP A 250 -20.19 10.03 21.33
N LEU A 251 -18.97 10.55 21.14
CA LEU A 251 -17.78 10.00 21.78
C LEU A 251 -17.61 10.70 23.14
N PRO A 252 -17.56 9.97 24.28
CA PRO A 252 -17.36 10.59 25.58
C PRO A 252 -16.06 11.40 25.57
N ASP A 253 -16.06 12.57 26.22
CA ASP A 253 -15.01 13.61 26.27
C ASP A 253 -13.56 13.10 26.18
N VAL A 254 -13.14 12.77 24.96
CA VAL A 254 -11.76 12.41 24.62
C VAL A 254 -11.41 13.23 23.40
N ILE A 255 -10.28 13.94 23.48
CA ILE A 255 -9.74 14.72 22.36
C ILE A 255 -9.50 13.76 21.19
N VAL A 256 -10.41 13.76 20.21
CA VAL A 256 -10.23 13.04 18.94
C VAL A 256 -9.16 13.78 18.14
N ARG A 257 -7.95 13.22 18.11
CA ARG A 257 -6.92 13.66 17.16
C ARG A 257 -7.01 12.81 15.91
N ASN A 258 -7.34 13.44 14.79
CA ASN A 258 -7.20 12.79 13.49
C ASN A 258 -5.71 12.72 13.13
N PRO A 259 -5.20 11.58 12.63
CA PRO A 259 -3.87 11.54 12.05
C PRO A 259 -3.83 12.49 10.85
N GLN A 260 -3.05 13.56 10.95
CA GLN A 260 -2.78 14.46 9.83
C GLN A 260 -1.72 13.80 8.94
N LEU A 261 -2.04 13.66 7.65
CA LEU A 261 -1.13 13.21 6.59
C LEU A 261 -0.76 14.46 5.78
N ASP A 262 0.04 15.34 6.38
CA ASP A 262 0.52 16.56 5.73
C ASP A 262 1.66 16.28 4.74
#